data_AF-A0A0D2EVZ0-F1
#
_entry.id   AF-A0A0D2EVZ0-F1
#
_cell.length_a   1.000
_cell.length_b   1.000
_cell.length_c   1.000
_cell.angle_alpha   90.00
_cell.angle_beta   90.00
_cell.angle_gamma   90.00
#
_symmetry.space_group_name_H-M   'P 1'
#
loop_
_entity.id
_entity.type
_entity.pdbx_description
1 polymer ?
#
loop_
_entity_poly.entity_id
_entity_poly.type
_entity_poly.pdbx_seq_one_letter_code
_entity_poly.pdbx_strand_id
1 'polypeptide(L)'
;MANPKLFPETCSSLLFKEIVISNVPATCPTTTEVILLILNRPKRFNAVTESMLEEIITAHRYFDADDRVKAIVITGAGPSFCVGADLEVGFSKLVKNLKQDPSSIGTYRDG
;
A
#
# COMPACT_ATOMS: atom_id res chain seq x y z
N MET A 1 -21.80 6.44 -21.93
CA MET A 1 -20.35 6.50 -22.15
C MET A 1 -19.71 6.59 -20.77
N ALA A 2 -18.97 5.57 -20.33
CA ALA A 2 -18.26 5.63 -19.07
C ALA A 2 -17.20 6.73 -19.18
N ASN A 3 -17.23 7.69 -18.24
CA ASN A 3 -16.14 8.64 -18.07
C ASN A 3 -14.88 7.81 -17.84
N PRO A 4 -13.88 7.81 -18.72
CA PRO A 4 -12.64 7.10 -18.44
C PRO A 4 -12.09 7.81 -17.21
N LYS A 5 -12.11 7.14 -16.05
CA LYS A 5 -11.49 7.65 -14.83
C LYS A 5 -10.09 8.08 -15.25
N LEU A 6 -9.82 9.38 -15.20
CA LEU A 6 -8.59 9.96 -15.70
C LEU A 6 -7.49 9.58 -14.70
N PHE A 7 -6.98 8.36 -14.83
CA PHE A 7 -5.87 7.89 -14.02
C PHE A 7 -4.61 8.63 -14.47
N PRO A 8 -3.66 8.88 -13.54
CA PRO A 8 -2.32 9.24 -13.97
C PRO A 8 -1.79 8.19 -14.95
N GLU A 9 -0.99 8.61 -15.93
CA GLU A 9 -0.43 7.68 -16.92
C GLU A 9 0.31 6.52 -16.25
N THR A 10 0.91 6.79 -15.08
CA THR A 10 1.59 5.81 -14.24
C THR A 10 1.21 5.94 -12.77
N CYS A 11 0.93 4.82 -12.11
CA CYS A 11 0.77 4.75 -10.66
C CYS A 11 2.07 5.06 -9.89
N SER A 12 3.23 4.94 -10.53
CA SER A 12 4.53 5.31 -9.92
C SER A 12 4.68 6.82 -9.66
N SER A 13 3.79 7.64 -10.22
CA SER A 13 3.75 9.09 -9.95
C SER A 13 3.17 9.45 -8.58
N LEU A 14 2.54 8.50 -7.89
CA LEU A 14 2.00 8.73 -6.55
C LEU A 14 3.13 8.90 -5.54
N LEU A 15 3.22 10.09 -4.96
CA LEU A 15 4.26 10.47 -4.01
C LEU A 15 3.81 10.15 -2.58
N PHE A 16 4.37 9.08 -2.03
CA PHE A 16 4.19 8.67 -0.64
C PHE A 16 5.50 8.80 0.14
N LYS A 17 5.38 8.92 1.47
CA LYS A 17 6.52 9.12 2.36
C LYS A 17 7.17 7.80 2.77
N GLU A 18 6.37 6.80 3.08
CA GLU A 18 6.82 5.54 3.70
C GLU A 18 6.64 4.32 2.80
N ILE A 19 6.00 4.47 1.64
CA ILE A 19 5.96 3.46 0.58
C ILE A 19 6.48 4.02 -0.76
N VAL A 20 6.91 3.13 -1.65
CA VAL A 20 7.29 3.45 -3.04
C VAL A 20 6.52 2.54 -3.99
N ILE A 21 6.12 3.08 -5.14
CA ILE A 21 5.40 2.34 -6.17
C ILE A 21 6.24 2.31 -7.43
N SER A 22 6.41 1.12 -8.01
CA SER A 22 7.12 0.92 -9.27
C SER A 22 6.31 0.04 -10.23
N ASN A 23 6.41 0.35 -11.51
CA ASN A 23 5.98 -0.54 -12.59
C ASN A 23 6.92 -1.75 -12.69
N VAL A 24 6.46 -2.81 -13.37
CA VAL A 24 7.26 -4.01 -13.65
C VAL A 24 7.20 -4.29 -15.16
N PRO A 25 8.31 -4.09 -15.91
CA PRO A 25 9.62 -3.59 -15.47
C PRO A 25 9.56 -2.12 -15.02
N ALA A 26 10.48 -1.71 -14.13
CA ALA A 26 10.54 -0.35 -13.58
C ALA A 26 10.79 0.74 -14.63
N THR A 27 11.30 0.35 -15.80
CA THR A 27 11.53 1.24 -16.94
C THR A 27 10.26 1.55 -17.73
N CYS A 28 9.14 0.87 -17.46
CA CYS A 28 7.89 1.14 -18.16
C CYS A 28 7.35 2.53 -17.78
N PRO A 29 7.08 3.43 -18.75
CA PRO A 29 6.64 4.80 -18.48
C PRO A 29 5.18 4.89 -18.04
N THR A 30 4.39 3.84 -18.28
CA THR A 30 2.96 3.77 -17.96
C THR A 30 2.68 2.65 -16.96
N THR A 31 1.52 2.71 -16.30
CA THR A 31 1.06 1.64 -15.39
C THR A 31 1.07 0.29 -16.10
N THR A 32 1.74 -0.68 -15.48
CA THR A 32 1.80 -2.08 -15.93
C THR A 32 0.76 -2.95 -15.24
N GLU A 33 0.52 -4.16 -15.76
CA GLU A 33 -0.41 -5.13 -15.14
C GLU A 33 0.03 -5.58 -13.75
N VAL A 34 1.34 -5.63 -13.51
CA VAL A 34 1.91 -5.92 -12.20
C VAL A 34 2.51 -4.64 -11.62
N ILE A 35 2.12 -4.30 -10.40
CA ILE A 35 2.67 -3.18 -9.64
C ILE A 35 3.48 -3.70 -8.46
N LEU A 36 4.65 -3.13 -8.25
CA LEU A 36 5.48 -3.39 -7.07
C LEU A 36 5.29 -2.27 -6.04
N LEU A 37 4.70 -2.61 -4.90
CA LEU A 37 4.61 -1.74 -3.73
C LEU A 37 5.71 -2.10 -2.74
N ILE A 38 6.53 -1.12 -2.38
CA ILE A 38 7.72 -1.31 -1.56
C ILE A 38 7.53 -0.56 -0.24
N LEU A 39 7.54 -1.28 0.89
CA LEU A 39 7.61 -0.67 2.22
C LEU A 39 8.99 -0.03 2.39
N ASN A 40 9.06 1.28 2.59
CA ASN A 40 10.32 2.04 2.46
C ASN A 40 10.74 2.72 3.77
N ARG A 41 10.92 1.92 4.83
CA ARG A 41 11.58 2.35 6.08
C ARG A 41 12.71 1.38 6.45
N PRO A 42 13.73 1.18 5.58
CA PRO A 42 14.73 0.13 5.76
C PRO A 42 15.52 0.25 7.07
N LYS A 43 15.76 1.48 7.56
CA LYS A 43 16.42 1.73 8.86
C LYS A 43 15.61 1.29 10.08
N ARG A 44 14.31 1.07 9.91
CA ARG A 44 13.39 0.55 10.94
C ARG A 44 12.87 -0.84 10.56
N PHE A 45 13.60 -1.56 9.70
CA PHE A 45 13.20 -2.88 9.18
C PHE A 45 11.76 -2.91 8.63
N ASN A 46 11.34 -1.80 8.03
CA ASN A 46 9.99 -1.60 7.50
C ASN A 46 8.87 -1.84 8.53
N ALA A 47 9.13 -1.55 9.81
CA ALA A 47 8.09 -1.49 10.82
C ALA A 47 6.95 -0.58 10.33
N VAL A 48 5.71 -1.05 10.40
CA VAL A 48 4.54 -0.33 9.86
C VAL A 48 4.19 0.79 10.83
N THR A 49 3.91 1.98 10.32
CA THR A 49 3.32 3.08 11.11
C THR A 49 1.86 3.28 10.70
N GLU A 50 1.12 4.09 11.44
CA GLU A 50 -0.21 4.53 10.99
C GLU A 50 -0.14 5.27 9.65
N SER A 51 0.86 6.13 9.43
CA SER A 51 1.05 6.85 8.17
C SER A 51 1.27 5.88 7.02
N MET A 52 2.13 4.86 7.18
CA MET A 52 2.36 3.86 6.14
C MET A 52 1.07 3.10 5.82
N LEU A 53 0.28 2.75 6.83
CA LEU A 53 -1.00 2.06 6.60
C LEU A 53 -1.98 2.92 5.82
N GLU A 54 -2.10 4.21 6.15
CA GLU A 54 -2.92 5.17 5.40
C GLU A 54 -2.46 5.31 3.93
N GLU A 55 -1.15 5.33 3.70
CA GLU A 55 -0.57 5.36 2.35
C GLU A 55 -0.87 4.07 1.58
N ILE A 56 -0.75 2.89 2.21
CA ILE A 56 -1.08 1.60 1.58
C ILE A 56 -2.56 1.55 1.20
N ILE A 57 -3.46 1.99 2.08
CA ILE A 57 -4.91 2.05 1.81
C ILE A 57 -5.17 3.00 0.63
N THR A 58 -4.53 4.17 0.64
CA THR A 58 -4.69 5.16 -0.44
C THR A 58 -4.20 4.60 -1.76
N ALA A 59 -3.01 3.98 -1.81
CA ALA A 59 -2.48 3.33 -2.99
C ALA A 59 -3.40 2.22 -3.51
N HIS A 60 -3.92 1.36 -2.62
CA HIS A 60 -4.86 0.30 -3.01
C HIS A 60 -6.13 0.85 -3.66
N ARG A 61 -6.66 1.99 -3.21
CA ARG A 61 -7.82 2.62 -3.87
C ARG A 61 -7.52 3.04 -5.31
N TYR A 62 -6.29 3.47 -5.60
CA TYR A 62 -5.87 3.76 -6.97
C TYR A 62 -5.75 2.48 -7.80
N PHE A 63 -5.13 1.44 -7.25
CA PHE A 63 -4.95 0.17 -7.95
C PHE A 63 -6.28 -0.52 -8.25
N ASP A 64 -7.20 -0.56 -7.27
CA ASP A 64 -8.53 -1.14 -7.41
C ASP A 64 -9.38 -0.42 -8.48
N ALA A 65 -9.16 0.89 -8.62
CA ALA A 65 -9.90 1.67 -9.60
C ALA A 65 -9.32 1.58 -11.02
N ASP A 66 -8.03 1.28 -11.17
CA ASP A 66 -7.30 1.24 -12.45
C ASP A 66 -7.32 -0.16 -13.06
N ASP A 67 -8.20 -0.38 -14.03
CA ASP A 67 -8.40 -1.67 -14.70
C ASP A 67 -7.13 -2.25 -15.35
N ARG A 68 -6.06 -1.46 -15.54
CA ARG A 68 -4.78 -1.96 -16.02
C ARG A 68 -4.10 -2.85 -14.99
N VAL A 69 -4.25 -2.56 -13.70
CA VAL A 69 -3.59 -3.30 -12.61
C VAL A 69 -4.30 -4.64 -12.41
N LYS A 70 -3.53 -5.74 -12.47
CA LYS A 70 -4.00 -7.13 -12.33
C LYS A 70 -3.41 -7.83 -11.13
N ALA A 71 -2.20 -7.45 -10.72
CA ALA A 71 -1.56 -7.99 -9.54
C ALA A 71 -0.72 -6.92 -8.84
N ILE A 72 -0.66 -7.00 -7.50
CA ILE A 72 0.19 -6.16 -6.67
C ILE A 72 1.14 -7.09 -5.93
N VAL A 73 2.44 -6.87 -6.10
CA VAL A 73 3.49 -7.51 -5.31
C VAL A 73 3.89 -6.53 -4.22
N ILE A 74 3.80 -6.96 -2.96
CA ILE A 74 4.27 -6.17 -1.82
C ILE A 74 5.61 -6.73 -1.36
N THR A 75 6.60 -5.85 -1.19
CA THR A 75 7.92 -6.23 -0.65
C THR A 75 8.46 -5.14 0.28
N GLY A 76 9.56 -5.41 0.98
CA GLY A 76 10.26 -4.44 1.82
C GLY A 76 11.51 -3.90 1.14
N ALA A 77 11.83 -2.62 1.35
CA ALA A 77 13.12 -2.06 1.00
C ALA A 77 14.21 -2.65 1.91
N GLY A 78 15.36 -2.99 1.32
CA GLY A 78 16.49 -3.54 2.06
C GLY A 78 16.34 -5.04 2.37
N PRO A 79 16.91 -5.53 3.50
CA PRO A 79 17.09 -6.96 3.74
C PRO A 79 15.88 -7.66 4.35
N SER A 80 14.81 -6.93 4.70
CA SER A 80 13.68 -7.47 5.45
C SER A 80 12.37 -7.00 4.82
N PHE A 81 11.37 -7.88 4.81
CA PHE A 81 10.03 -7.51 4.39
C PHE A 81 9.43 -6.45 5.34
N CYS A 82 9.13 -6.84 6.57
CA CYS A 82 8.54 -6.01 7.62
C CYS A 82 8.65 -6.73 8.97
N VAL A 83 8.84 -5.97 10.06
CA VAL A 83 8.90 -6.49 11.45
C VAL A 83 7.59 -6.34 12.23
N GLY A 84 6.47 -6.05 11.54
CA GLY A 84 5.17 -5.82 12.14
C GLY A 84 4.96 -4.35 12.53
N ALA A 85 4.20 -4.12 13.60
CA ALA A 85 3.87 -2.77 14.06
C ALA A 85 5.09 -2.03 14.63
N ASP A 86 5.29 -0.77 14.23
CA ASP A 86 6.23 0.15 14.88
C ASP A 86 5.71 0.51 16.28
N LEU A 87 6.37 -0.02 17.31
CA LEU A 87 5.99 0.19 18.70
C LEU A 87 6.45 1.54 19.26
N GLU A 88 7.42 2.21 18.63
CA GLU A 88 7.87 3.55 19.06
C GLU A 88 6.87 4.62 18.63
N VAL A 89 6.39 4.54 17.38
CA VAL A 89 5.41 5.51 16.85
C VAL A 89 3.97 5.09 17.21
N GLY A 90 3.71 3.79 17.31
CA GLY A 90 2.45 3.22 17.76
C GLY A 90 1.31 3.27 16.72
N PHE A 91 0.23 2.56 17.05
CA PHE A 91 -1.02 2.48 16.26
C PHE A 91 -2.23 2.96 17.06
N SER A 92 -2.02 3.93 17.95
CA SER A 92 -2.98 4.28 19.00
C SER A 92 -4.39 4.63 18.48
N LYS A 93 -4.50 5.26 17.30
CA LYS A 93 -5.78 5.57 16.66
C LYS A 93 -6.42 4.33 16.02
N LEU A 94 -5.65 3.55 15.25
CA LEU A 94 -6.16 2.30 14.65
C LEU A 94 -6.63 1.31 15.72
N VAL A 95 -5.85 1.11 16.78
CA VAL A 95 -6.20 0.23 17.90
C VAL A 95 -7.49 0.70 18.60
N LYS A 96 -7.70 2.01 18.72
CA LYS A 96 -8.97 2.55 19.25
C LYS A 96 -10.15 2.18 18.36
N ASN A 97 -10.00 2.30 17.05
CA ASN A 97 -11.06 1.95 16.09
C ASN A 97 -11.37 0.44 16.13
N LEU A 98 -10.35 -0.43 16.19
CA LEU A 98 -10.54 -1.88 16.31
C LEU A 98 -11.22 -2.30 17.61
N LYS A 99 -10.99 -1.57 18.72
CA LYS A 99 -11.69 -1.83 19.99
C LYS A 99 -13.16 -1.42 19.95
N GLN A 100 -13.52 -0.42 19.13
CA GLN A 100 -14.89 0.04 19.01
C GLN A 100 -15.74 -0.90 18.15
N ASP A 101 -15.16 -1.48 17.10
CA ASP A 101 -15.82 -2.50 16.29
C ASP A 101 -14.91 -3.74 16.07
N PRO A 102 -14.90 -4.66 17.04
CA PRO A 102 -14.14 -5.90 16.94
C PRO A 102 -14.67 -6.85 15.87
N SER A 103 -15.90 -6.67 15.37
CA SER A 103 -16.49 -7.53 14.33
C SER A 103 -15.85 -7.32 12.95
N SER A 104 -15.27 -6.14 12.72
CA SER A 104 -14.62 -5.79 11.45
C SER A 104 -13.36 -6.59 11.11
N ILE A 105 -12.68 -7.19 12.10
CA ILE A 105 -11.46 -7.99 11.85
C ILE A 105 -11.80 -9.34 11.21
N GLY A 106 -12.98 -9.90 11.55
CA GLY A 106 -13.39 -11.23 11.10
C GLY A 106 -13.98 -11.27 9.69
N THR A 107 -14.51 -10.15 9.20
CA THR A 107 -15.32 -10.13 7.95
C THR A 107 -14.50 -10.11 6.66
N TYR A 108 -13.19 -9.86 6.74
CA TYR A 108 -12.31 -9.82 5.56
C TYR A 108 -11.43 -11.06 5.39
N ARG A 109 -11.60 -12.09 6.23
CA ARG A 109 -11.05 -13.41 5.95
C ARG A 109 -12.10 -14.17 5.17
N ASP A 110 -11.93 -14.19 3.86
CA ASP A 110 -12.58 -15.09 2.92
C ASP A 110 -12.21 -16.54 3.25
N GLY A 111 -12.96 -17.10 4.20
CA GLY A 111 -13.04 -18.52 4.54
C GLY A 111 -14.48 -19.01 4.46
#